data_AF-A0A1X1Z849-F1
#
_entry.id   AF-A0A1X1Z849-F1
#
_cell.length_a   1.000
_cell.length_b   1.000
_cell.length_c   1.000
_cell.angle_alpha   90.00
_cell.angle_beta   90.00
_cell.angle_gamma   90.00
#
_symmetry.space_group_name_H-M   'P 1'
#
loop_
_entity.id
_entity.type
_entity.pdbx_description
1 polymer ?
#
loop_
_entity_poly.entity_id
_entity_poly.type
_entity_poly.pdbx_seq_one_letter_code
_entity_poly.pdbx_strand_id
1 'polypeptide(L)'
;MAAVLSVGVPLYHTKRLASPAQRIVLYAKDRGCTAPGCTVPGHCSQVHHVTDYAQRGHTDINNPTFACGAQHHILKPNGRTTRKNPNGDTEWIPPPHLDHGQPRANTYWHPEKLLHHKDDDP
;
A
#
# COMPACT_ATOMS: atom_id res chain seq x y z
N MET A 1 -23.47 33.33 -32.58
CA MET A 1 -23.72 32.36 -31.49
C MET A 1 -22.71 31.24 -31.61
N ALA A 2 -21.64 31.27 -30.81
CA ALA A 2 -20.65 30.20 -30.78
C ALA A 2 -21.08 29.19 -29.71
N ALA A 3 -21.52 28.02 -30.14
CA ALA A 3 -21.72 26.89 -29.26
C ALA A 3 -20.34 26.45 -28.76
N VAL A 4 -20.06 26.72 -27.49
CA VAL A 4 -18.95 26.10 -26.78
C VAL A 4 -19.23 24.61 -26.79
N LEU A 5 -18.43 23.85 -27.55
CA LEU A 5 -18.42 22.40 -27.46
C LEU A 5 -18.07 22.05 -26.01
N SER A 6 -19.08 21.56 -25.29
CA SER A 6 -18.94 21.07 -23.94
C SER A 6 -17.89 19.95 -23.97
N VAL A 7 -16.70 20.22 -23.44
CA VAL A 7 -15.72 19.18 -23.17
C VAL A 7 -16.35 18.31 -22.08
N GLY A 8 -16.89 17.16 -22.49
CA GLY A 8 -17.45 16.18 -21.56
C GLY A 8 -16.39 15.78 -20.54
N VAL A 9 -16.58 16.18 -19.28
CA VAL A 9 -15.74 15.73 -18.17
C VAL A 9 -16.09 14.27 -17.92
N PRO A 10 -15.13 13.33 -17.99
CA PRO A 10 -15.39 11.96 -17.56
C PRO A 10 -15.69 11.96 -16.05
N LEU A 11 -16.91 11.54 -15.68
CA LEU A 11 -17.40 11.50 -14.29
C LEU A 11 -16.90 10.29 -13.48
N TYR A 12 -16.00 9.48 -14.03
CA TYR A 12 -15.40 8.34 -13.32
C TYR A 12 -13.87 8.42 -13.34
N HIS A 13 -13.29 8.29 -12.13
CA HIS A 13 -11.87 8.13 -11.77
C HIS A 13 -11.04 9.42 -11.56
N THR A 14 -10.98 9.88 -10.31
CA THR A 14 -10.43 11.19 -9.87
C THR A 14 -8.89 11.32 -9.81
N LYS A 15 -8.12 10.24 -10.03
CA LYS A 15 -6.67 10.13 -10.35
C LYS A 15 -6.10 8.81 -9.82
N ARG A 16 -5.32 8.11 -10.65
CA ARG A 16 -4.64 6.86 -10.27
C ARG A 16 -3.46 7.08 -9.32
N LEU A 17 -2.69 8.15 -9.53
CA LEU A 17 -1.52 8.43 -8.71
C LEU A 17 -1.95 9.06 -7.38
N ALA A 18 -1.29 8.65 -6.31
CA ALA A 18 -1.47 9.27 -5.01
C ALA A 18 -1.09 10.76 -5.05
N SER A 19 -1.90 11.58 -4.39
CA SER A 19 -1.62 13.00 -4.22
C SER A 19 -0.41 13.21 -3.28
N PRO A 20 0.22 14.40 -3.29
CA PRO A 20 1.26 14.74 -2.33
C PRO A 20 0.80 14.57 -0.86
N ALA A 21 -0.43 14.99 -0.54
CA ALA A 21 -1.01 14.83 0.79
C ALA A 21 -1.15 13.36 1.19
N GLN A 22 -1.59 12.49 0.26
CA GLN A 22 -1.66 11.05 0.51
C GLN A 22 -0.26 10.45 0.74
N ARG A 23 0.75 10.93 0.00
CA ARG A 23 2.12 10.48 0.19
C ARG A 23 2.69 10.92 1.55
N ILE A 24 2.34 12.11 2.04
CA ILE A 24 2.66 12.58 3.41
C ILE A 24 2.08 11.64 4.46
N VAL A 25 0.81 11.26 4.32
CA VAL A 25 0.20 10.29 5.25
C VAL A 25 0.94 8.93 5.21
N LEU A 26 1.36 8.47 4.03
CA LEU A 26 2.16 7.24 3.92
C LEU A 26 3.56 7.38 4.56
N TYR A 27 4.20 8.54 4.52
CA TYR A 27 5.45 8.78 5.25
C TYR A 27 5.25 8.64 6.76
N ALA A 28 4.14 9.15 7.30
CA ALA A 28 3.82 9.00 8.71
C ALA A 28 3.44 7.56 9.07
N LYS A 29 2.62 6.92 8.23
CA LYS A 29 2.03 5.60 8.49
C LYS A 29 3.01 4.46 8.25
N ASP A 30 3.62 4.39 7.07
CA ASP A 30 4.43 3.24 6.65
C ASP A 30 5.93 3.45 6.90
N ARG A 31 6.39 4.72 6.89
CA ARG A 31 7.80 5.19 7.03
C ARG A 31 8.78 4.68 5.95
N GLY A 32 8.60 3.46 5.45
CA GLY A 32 9.32 2.88 4.33
C GLY A 32 8.59 1.70 3.69
N CYS A 33 9.33 0.89 2.92
CA CYS A 33 8.74 -0.26 2.26
C CYS A 33 8.14 -1.23 3.29
N THR A 34 6.87 -1.59 3.12
CA THR A 34 6.14 -2.43 4.08
C THR A 34 6.39 -3.93 3.92
N ALA A 35 7.22 -4.34 2.95
CA ALA A 35 7.60 -5.73 2.78
C ALA A 35 8.42 -6.21 4.00
N PRO A 36 8.14 -7.39 4.57
CA PRO A 36 8.83 -7.90 5.75
C PRO A 36 10.35 -7.80 5.65
N GLY A 37 10.98 -7.15 6.64
CA GLY A 37 12.44 -6.99 6.73
C GLY A 37 13.06 -5.99 5.75
N CYS A 38 12.28 -5.33 4.89
CA CYS A 38 12.83 -4.36 3.95
C CYS A 38 13.18 -3.04 4.64
N THR A 39 14.41 -2.56 4.43
CA THR A 39 14.95 -1.32 5.04
C THR A 39 14.94 -0.14 4.08
N VAL A 40 14.32 -0.26 2.91
CA VAL A 40 14.26 0.83 1.92
C VAL A 40 13.28 1.92 2.40
N PRO A 41 13.72 3.18 2.50
CA PRO A 41 12.89 4.26 3.04
C PRO A 41 11.76 4.67 2.08
N GLY A 42 10.75 5.38 2.60
CA GLY A 42 9.56 5.76 1.84
C GLY A 42 9.87 6.64 0.62
N HIS A 43 10.93 7.47 0.70
CA HIS A 43 11.31 8.34 -0.41
C HIS A 43 11.96 7.56 -1.57
N CYS A 44 12.45 6.35 -1.30
CA CYS A 44 12.91 5.39 -2.31
C CYS A 44 11.82 4.34 -2.65
N SER A 45 10.56 4.58 -2.24
CA SER A 45 9.45 3.65 -2.42
C SER A 45 8.37 4.22 -3.34
N GLN A 46 7.70 3.32 -4.06
CA GLN A 46 6.53 3.60 -4.87
C GLN A 46 5.26 3.43 -4.03
N VAL A 47 4.17 4.07 -4.46
CA VAL A 47 2.86 3.87 -3.84
C VAL A 47 2.20 2.68 -4.54
N HIS A 48 2.04 1.59 -3.82
CA HIS A 48 1.36 0.37 -4.25
C HIS A 48 -0.09 0.38 -3.78
N HIS A 49 -1.05 0.10 -4.67
CA HIS A 49 -2.45 -0.08 -4.30
C HIS A 49 -2.66 -1.52 -3.83
N VAL A 50 -3.01 -1.74 -2.55
CA VAL A 50 -3.22 -3.10 -2.02
C VAL A 50 -4.37 -3.83 -2.72
N THR A 51 -5.51 -3.16 -2.86
CA THR A 51 -6.53 -3.52 -3.87
C THR A 51 -6.25 -2.73 -5.14
N ASP A 52 -6.12 -3.41 -6.28
CA ASP A 52 -5.79 -2.80 -7.56
C ASP A 52 -6.67 -1.58 -7.87
N TYR A 53 -6.05 -0.54 -8.42
CA TYR A 53 -6.77 0.64 -8.89
C TYR A 53 -7.87 0.30 -9.90
N ALA A 54 -7.62 -0.68 -10.78
CA ALA A 54 -8.59 -1.13 -11.77
C ALA A 54 -9.86 -1.73 -11.13
N GLN A 55 -9.77 -2.25 -9.90
CA GLN A 55 -10.90 -2.82 -9.17
C GLN A 55 -11.66 -1.75 -8.37
N ARG A 56 -10.97 -0.76 -7.77
CA ARG A 56 -11.59 0.27 -6.92
C ARG A 56 -11.98 1.55 -7.66
N GLY A 57 -11.26 1.93 -8.71
CA GLY A 57 -11.50 3.17 -9.46
C GLY A 57 -11.18 4.48 -8.72
N HIS A 58 -10.60 4.42 -7.52
CA HIS A 58 -10.22 5.58 -6.73
C HIS A 58 -9.00 5.27 -5.86
N THR A 59 -8.29 6.33 -5.47
CA THR A 59 -7.17 6.25 -4.53
C THR A 59 -7.62 6.77 -3.18
N ASP A 60 -8.13 5.88 -2.31
CA ASP A 60 -8.40 6.13 -0.89
C ASP A 60 -7.12 5.90 -0.09
N ILE A 61 -6.76 6.79 0.84
CA ILE A 61 -5.53 6.71 1.64
C ILE A 61 -5.42 5.44 2.50
N ASN A 62 -6.53 4.77 2.81
CA ASN A 62 -6.52 3.53 3.58
C ASN A 62 -6.07 2.31 2.75
N ASN A 63 -6.13 2.40 1.42
CA ASN A 63 -5.78 1.31 0.51
C ASN A 63 -4.26 1.21 0.20
N PRO A 64 -3.55 2.29 -0.17
CA PRO A 64 -2.18 2.17 -0.63
C PRO A 64 -1.19 1.90 0.51
N THR A 65 0.02 1.56 0.09
CA THR A 65 1.18 1.37 0.96
C THR A 65 2.47 1.68 0.20
N PHE A 66 3.58 1.85 0.90
CA PHE A 66 4.90 1.92 0.26
C PHE A 66 5.46 0.54 -0.10
N ALA A 67 5.90 0.41 -1.35
CA ALA A 67 6.68 -0.72 -1.84
C ALA A 67 7.89 -0.21 -2.63
N CYS A 68 9.11 -0.62 -2.26
CA CYS A 68 10.29 -0.26 -3.05
C CYS A 68 10.25 -0.97 -4.41
N GLY A 69 11.04 -0.51 -5.40
CA GLY A 69 11.01 -1.07 -6.75
C GLY A 69 11.18 -2.59 -6.76
N ALA A 70 12.15 -3.13 -6.03
CA ALA A 70 12.40 -4.57 -5.94
C ALA A 70 11.18 -5.35 -5.39
N GLN A 71 10.56 -4.86 -4.32
CA GLN A 71 9.42 -5.53 -3.70
C GLN A 71 8.12 -5.34 -4.49
N HIS A 72 7.95 -4.19 -5.15
CA HIS A 72 6.81 -3.94 -6.01
C HIS A 72 6.84 -4.85 -7.25
N HIS A 73 8.03 -5.09 -7.84
CA HIS A 73 8.18 -5.96 -9.01
C HIS A 73 7.83 -7.43 -8.76
N ILE A 74 7.89 -7.92 -7.52
CA ILE A 74 7.54 -9.32 -7.20
C ILE A 74 6.06 -9.53 -6.90
N LEU A 75 5.26 -8.45 -6.85
CA LEU A 75 3.81 -8.54 -6.75
C LEU A 75 3.24 -8.94 -8.11
N LYS A 76 2.67 -10.13 -8.18
CA LYS A 76 2.17 -10.70 -9.43
C LYS A 76 1.02 -11.68 -9.17
N PRO A 77 0.13 -11.88 -10.15
CA PRO A 77 -0.84 -12.97 -10.12
C PRO A 77 -0.13 -14.30 -9.83
N ASN A 78 -0.68 -15.11 -8.91
CA ASN A 78 -0.11 -16.38 -8.44
C ASN A 78 1.28 -16.29 -7.76
N GLY A 79 1.76 -15.07 -7.48
CA GLY A 79 2.99 -14.82 -6.74
C GLY A 79 2.72 -14.30 -5.34
N ARG A 80 3.52 -13.31 -4.93
CA ARG A 80 3.31 -12.62 -3.65
C ARG A 80 2.18 -11.60 -3.83
N THR A 81 1.30 -11.50 -2.84
CA THR A 81 0.18 -10.55 -2.80
C THR A 81 0.22 -9.73 -1.51
N THR A 82 -0.60 -8.68 -1.44
CA THR A 82 -0.74 -7.82 -0.26
C THR A 82 -2.19 -7.76 0.19
N ARG A 83 -2.42 -7.62 1.49
CA ARG A 83 -3.73 -7.21 2.04
C ARG A 83 -3.54 -6.20 3.19
N LYS A 84 -4.61 -5.48 3.53
CA LYS A 84 -4.67 -4.70 4.78
C LYS A 84 -5.27 -5.56 5.88
N ASN A 85 -4.67 -5.58 7.07
CA ASN A 85 -5.27 -6.18 8.25
C ASN A 85 -6.22 -5.18 8.95
N PRO A 86 -6.99 -5.58 9.99
CA PRO A 86 -7.89 -4.69 10.72
C PRO A 86 -7.20 -3.46 11.32
N ASN A 87 -5.93 -3.58 11.69
CA ASN A 87 -5.12 -2.50 12.26
C ASN A 87 -4.57 -1.55 11.18
N GLY A 88 -4.89 -1.80 9.90
CA GLY A 88 -4.49 -0.99 8.75
C GLY A 88 -3.07 -1.26 8.25
N ASP A 89 -2.38 -2.27 8.79
CA ASP A 89 -1.04 -2.68 8.35
C ASP A 89 -1.10 -3.48 7.05
N THR A 90 -0.05 -3.35 6.26
CA THR A 90 0.11 -4.15 5.05
C THR A 90 0.73 -5.50 5.39
N GLU A 91 -0.03 -6.56 5.11
CA GLU A 91 0.45 -7.93 5.16
C GLU A 91 0.85 -8.39 3.76
N TRP A 92 2.06 -8.93 3.64
CA TRP A 92 2.61 -9.54 2.44
C TRP A 92 2.48 -11.05 2.52
N ILE A 93 1.75 -11.63 1.58
CA ILE A 93 1.40 -13.05 1.54
C ILE A 93 2.19 -13.69 0.40
N PRO A 94 3.16 -14.60 0.67
CA PRO A 94 3.83 -15.35 -0.38
C PRO A 94 2.87 -16.37 -1.02
N PRO A 95 3.21 -16.91 -2.19
CA PRO A 95 2.45 -18.00 -2.76
C PRO A 95 2.50 -19.24 -1.85
N PRO A 96 1.49 -20.13 -1.87
CA PRO A 96 1.35 -21.22 -0.88
C PRO A 96 2.58 -22.12 -0.71
N HIS A 97 3.31 -22.38 -1.80
CA HIS A 97 4.51 -23.22 -1.78
C HIS A 97 5.74 -22.55 -1.14
N LEU A 98 5.71 -21.23 -0.89
CA LEU A 98 6.74 -20.46 -0.19
C LEU A 98 6.24 -19.94 1.16
N ASP A 99 5.12 -20.46 1.65
CA ASP A 99 4.54 -20.03 2.92
C ASP A 99 4.97 -20.96 4.05
N HIS A 100 5.99 -20.53 4.80
CA HIS A 100 6.61 -21.30 5.87
C HIS A 100 6.48 -20.62 7.24
N GLY A 101 5.48 -19.74 7.41
CA GLY A 101 5.26 -19.03 8.68
C GLY A 101 6.12 -17.77 8.87
N GLN A 102 6.78 -17.29 7.81
CA GLN A 102 7.49 -16.01 7.84
C GLN A 102 6.56 -14.82 8.20
N PRO A 103 7.09 -13.74 8.80
CA PRO A 103 6.32 -12.55 9.13
C PRO A 103 5.59 -11.96 7.91
N ARG A 104 4.39 -11.43 8.14
CA ARG A 104 3.57 -10.80 7.09
C ARG A 104 3.74 -9.30 7.01
N ALA A 105 4.01 -8.65 8.14
CA ALA A 105 4.22 -7.21 8.23
C ALA A 105 5.69 -6.88 8.47
N ASN A 106 6.09 -5.66 8.11
CA ASN A 106 7.42 -5.16 8.40
C ASN A 106 7.47 -4.43 9.74
N THR A 107 8.18 -4.99 10.71
CA THR A 107 8.41 -4.38 12.03
C THR A 107 9.65 -3.48 12.07
N TYR A 108 10.51 -3.49 11.05
CA TYR A 108 11.71 -2.64 11.00
C TYR A 108 11.37 -1.16 11.14
N TRP A 109 10.31 -0.72 10.45
CA TRP A 109 9.84 0.66 10.49
C TRP A 109 9.00 0.97 11.72
N HIS A 110 8.50 -0.05 12.43
CA HIS A 110 7.62 0.07 13.58
C HIS A 110 8.07 -0.83 14.74
N PRO A 111 9.29 -0.62 15.29
CA PRO A 111 9.80 -1.44 16.38
C PRO A 111 8.91 -1.36 17.63
N GLU A 112 8.17 -0.26 17.82
CA GLU A 112 7.20 -0.10 18.89
C GLU A 112 6.16 -1.23 18.94
N LYS A 113 5.81 -1.82 17.80
CA LYS A 113 4.84 -2.94 17.71
C LYS A 113 5.37 -4.24 18.28
N LEU A 114 6.68 -4.38 18.47
CA LEU A 114 7.27 -5.54 19.14
C LEU A 114 7.10 -5.46 20.67
N LEU A 115 6.80 -4.27 21.19
CA LEU A 115 6.66 -4.02 22.62
C LEU A 115 5.21 -4.12 23.10
N HIS A 116 4.24 -4.05 22.19
CA HIS A 116 2.82 -4.18 22.53
C HIS A 116 2.43 -5.66 22.68
N HIS A 117 1.84 -6.02 23.81
CA HIS A 117 1.18 -7.31 23.95
C HIS A 117 -0.18 -7.23 23.26
N LYS A 118 -0.61 -8.33 22.62
CA LYS A 118 -1.91 -8.39 21.93
C LYS A 118 -3.12 -8.13 22.83
N ASP A 119 -2.92 -8.23 24.15
CA ASP A 119 -3.95 -8.00 25.16
C ASP A 119 -4.11 -6.52 25.53
N ASP A 120 -3.26 -5.63 24.98
CA ASP A 120 -3.26 -4.19 25.26
C ASP A 120 -4.07 -3.36 24.24
N ASP A 121 -4.67 -3.98 23.22
CA ASP A 121 -5.52 -3.31 22.23
C ASP A 121 -6.99 -3.33 22.74
N PRO A 122 -7.64 -2.17 22.97
CA PRO A 122 -8.97 -2.08 23.58
C PRO A 122 -10.13 -2.60 22.70
#